data_AF-A0A534ULG1-F1
#
_entry.id   AF-A0A534ULG1-F1
#
_cell.length_a   1.000
_cell.length_b   1.000
_cell.length_c   1.000
_cell.angle_alpha   90.00
_cell.angle_beta   90.00
_cell.angle_gamma   90.00
#
_symmetry.space_group_name_H-M   'P 1'
#
loop_
_entity.id
_entity.type
_entity.pdbx_description
1 polymer ?
#
loop_
_entity_poly.entity_id
_entity_poly.type
_entity_poly.pdbx_seq_one_letter_code
_entity_poly.pdbx_strand_id
1 'polypeptide(L)'
;MSKSTDYTAEEWKVISSAPMLAGLLVSVADLGGPIGMVKEAMAVVKAVTETATSTSNELIRAVAEAIKARDGRPDTSELRTDPANARAILIARCKRAAALVGQRSPAEAEEYKR
;
A
#
# COMPACT_ATOMS: atom_id res chain seq x y z
N MET A 1 -1.36 18.83 -4.84
CA MET A 1 -1.91 17.51 -5.17
C MET A 1 -1.03 16.93 -6.25
N SER A 2 -0.39 15.81 -5.95
CA SER A 2 0.46 15.03 -6.83
C SER A 2 -0.36 14.02 -7.62
N LYS A 3 0.07 13.74 -8.84
CA LYS A 3 -0.53 12.74 -9.74
C LYS A 3 0.39 11.54 -9.87
N SER A 4 -0.16 10.40 -10.29
CA SER A 4 0.66 9.21 -10.57
C SER A 4 1.79 9.47 -11.57
N THR A 5 1.60 10.42 -12.49
CA THR A 5 2.60 10.86 -13.48
C THR A 5 3.76 11.67 -12.90
N ASP A 6 3.66 12.13 -11.65
CA ASP A 6 4.74 12.86 -10.96
C ASP A 6 5.78 11.91 -10.34
N TYR A 7 5.55 10.60 -10.48
CA TYR A 7 6.40 9.52 -9.99
C TYR A 7 6.92 8.70 -11.17
N THR A 8 8.16 8.22 -11.06
CA THR A 8 8.67 7.20 -11.98
C THR A 8 7.88 5.90 -11.85
N ALA A 9 7.96 5.00 -12.84
CA ALA A 9 7.28 3.71 -12.79
C ALA A 9 7.68 2.88 -11.55
N GLU A 10 8.94 2.95 -11.14
CA GLU A 10 9.44 2.25 -9.95
C GLU A 10 8.90 2.85 -8.66
N GLU A 11 8.90 4.18 -8.53
CA GLU A 11 8.32 4.88 -7.39
C GLU A 11 6.81 4.64 -7.29
N TRP A 12 6.11 4.71 -8.43
CA TRP A 12 4.68 4.44 -8.51
C TRP A 12 4.33 3.02 -8.07
N LYS A 13 5.15 2.03 -8.45
CA LYS A 13 4.96 0.64 -7.99
C LYS A 13 5.10 0.53 -6.46
N VAL A 14 6.05 1.24 -5.87
CA VAL A 14 6.22 1.27 -4.40
C VAL A 14 5.02 1.93 -3.73
N ILE A 15 4.53 3.05 -4.26
CA ILE A 15 3.40 3.82 -3.70
C ILE A 15 2.08 3.05 -3.87
N SER A 16 1.78 2.52 -5.04
CA SER A 16 0.52 1.82 -5.31
C SER A 16 0.41 0.46 -4.60
N SER A 17 1.53 -0.18 -4.28
CA SER A 17 1.53 -1.47 -3.56
C SER A 17 1.55 -1.34 -2.04
N ALA A 18 1.86 -0.17 -1.48
CA ALA A 18 2.01 0.00 -0.04
C ALA A 18 0.75 -0.31 0.79
N PRO A 19 -0.49 0.04 0.36
CA PRO A 19 -1.69 -0.33 1.10
C PRO A 19 -1.86 -1.85 1.22
N MET A 20 -1.50 -2.60 0.17
CA MET A 20 -1.53 -4.06 0.21
C MET A 20 -0.47 -4.64 1.16
N LEU A 21 0.72 -4.02 1.21
CA LEU A 21 1.77 -4.40 2.17
C LEU A 21 1.37 -4.08 3.62
N ALA A 22 0.67 -2.97 3.85
CA ALA A 22 0.13 -2.61 5.16
C ALA A 22 -0.94 -3.63 5.59
N GLY A 23 -1.82 -4.05 4.68
CA GLY A 23 -2.74 -5.15 4.89
C GLY A 23 -2.04 -6.44 5.30
N LEU A 24 -0.99 -6.82 4.56
CA LEU A 24 -0.20 -8.01 4.86
C LEU A 24 0.54 -7.90 6.20
N LEU A 25 0.94 -6.71 6.62
CA LEU A 25 1.55 -6.49 7.94
C LEU A 25 0.57 -6.80 9.07
N VAL A 26 -0.70 -6.43 8.91
CA VAL A 26 -1.77 -6.79 9.85
C VAL A 26 -1.97 -8.32 9.84
N SER A 27 -2.06 -8.93 8.66
CA SER A 27 -2.18 -10.39 8.49
C SER A 27 -1.05 -11.19 9.12
N VAL A 28 0.21 -10.72 9.02
CA VAL A 28 1.37 -11.39 9.60
C VAL A 28 1.39 -11.24 11.12
N ALA A 29 0.77 -10.20 11.66
CA ALA A 29 0.62 -10.02 13.10
C ALA A 29 -0.52 -10.86 13.69
N ASP A 30 -1.46 -11.35 12.87
CA ASP A 30 -2.65 -12.09 13.29
C ASP A 30 -2.56 -13.59 12.95
N LEU A 31 -2.97 -14.46 13.89
CA LEU A 31 -2.88 -15.93 13.77
C LEU A 31 -4.02 -16.55 12.89
N GLY A 32 -4.54 -15.80 11.91
CA GLY A 32 -5.80 -16.12 11.21
C GLY A 32 -5.76 -17.24 10.14
N GLY A 33 -4.58 -17.74 9.79
CA GLY A 33 -4.42 -18.76 8.74
C GLY A 33 -4.75 -18.27 7.32
N PRO A 34 -4.64 -19.14 6.29
CA PRO A 34 -4.71 -18.75 4.87
C PRO A 34 -6.09 -18.21 4.43
N ILE A 35 -7.18 -18.63 5.07
CA ILE A 35 -8.54 -18.09 4.81
C ILE A 35 -8.67 -16.66 5.38
N GLY A 36 -8.01 -16.37 6.50
CA GLY A 36 -7.92 -15.03 7.06
C GLY A 36 -7.25 -14.05 6.09
N MET A 37 -6.11 -14.44 5.51
CA MET A 37 -5.36 -13.61 4.56
C MET A 37 -6.18 -13.17 3.33
N VAL A 38 -7.05 -14.05 2.80
CA VAL A 38 -7.92 -13.69 1.67
C VAL A 38 -8.98 -12.65 2.07
N LYS A 39 -9.57 -12.80 3.26
CA LYS A 39 -10.53 -11.83 3.80
C LYS A 39 -9.86 -10.50 4.11
N GLU A 40 -8.65 -10.52 4.64
CA GLU A 40 -7.85 -9.33 4.93
C GLU A 40 -7.45 -8.59 3.65
N ALA A 41 -7.07 -9.31 2.58
CA ALA A 41 -6.83 -8.69 1.28
C ALA A 41 -8.09 -7.97 0.74
N MET A 42 -9.26 -8.60 0.84
CA MET A 42 -10.54 -7.99 0.46
C MET A 42 -10.88 -6.77 1.33
N ALA A 43 -10.61 -6.84 2.64
CA ALA A 43 -10.82 -5.73 3.56
C ALA A 43 -9.95 -4.53 3.20
N VAL A 44 -8.69 -4.76 2.80
CA VAL A 44 -7.79 -3.69 2.36
C VAL A 44 -8.27 -3.06 1.07
N VAL A 45 -8.67 -3.86 0.07
CA VAL A 45 -9.25 -3.33 -1.19
C VAL A 45 -10.49 -2.49 -0.90
N LYS A 46 -11.36 -2.96 -0.01
CA LYS A 46 -12.57 -2.25 0.41
C LYS A 46 -12.22 -0.93 1.10
N ALA A 47 -11.33 -0.95 2.10
CA ALA A 47 -10.92 0.23 2.84
C ALA A 47 -10.30 1.31 1.94
N VAL A 48 -9.42 0.91 1.01
CA VAL A 48 -8.83 1.85 0.05
C VAL A 48 -9.89 2.42 -0.90
N THR A 49 -10.83 1.59 -1.36
CA THR A 49 -11.91 2.04 -2.26
C THR A 49 -12.88 3.00 -1.55
N GLU A 50 -13.25 2.72 -0.30
CA GLU A 50 -14.10 3.60 0.52
C GLU A 50 -13.42 4.93 0.86
N THR A 51 -12.11 4.91 1.11
CA THR A 51 -11.33 6.14 1.30
C THR A 51 -11.30 6.97 0.02
N ALA A 52 -11.11 6.32 -1.14
CA ALA A 52 -11.06 6.97 -2.44
C ALA A 52 -12.40 7.62 -2.87
N THR A 53 -13.55 7.13 -2.40
CA THR A 53 -14.85 7.76 -2.70
C THR A 53 -15.09 9.04 -1.89
N SER A 54 -14.44 9.18 -0.73
CA SER A 54 -14.67 10.28 0.21
C SER A 54 -13.58 11.36 0.17
N THR A 55 -12.41 11.06 -0.41
CA THR A 55 -11.28 12.00 -0.49
C THR A 55 -11.29 12.85 -1.76
N SER A 56 -10.82 14.10 -1.62
CA SER A 56 -10.46 14.99 -2.75
C SER A 56 -9.02 14.79 -3.24
N ASN A 57 -8.26 13.88 -2.61
CA ASN A 57 -6.87 13.61 -2.92
C ASN A 57 -6.75 12.70 -4.16
N GLU A 58 -6.22 13.26 -5.25
CA GLU A 58 -6.05 12.56 -6.53
C GLU A 58 -5.10 11.36 -6.43
N LEU A 59 -4.06 11.45 -5.59
CA LEU A 59 -3.11 10.36 -5.37
C LEU A 59 -3.80 9.13 -4.78
N ILE A 60 -4.63 9.32 -3.74
CA ILE A 60 -5.34 8.21 -3.08
C ILE A 60 -6.32 7.54 -4.06
N ARG A 61 -7.00 8.33 -4.90
CA ARG A 61 -7.87 7.80 -5.97
C ARG A 61 -7.07 6.99 -6.99
N ALA A 62 -5.92 7.51 -7.44
CA ALA A 62 -5.06 6.80 -8.39
C ALA A 62 -4.51 5.48 -7.81
N VAL A 63 -4.16 5.46 -6.52
CA VAL A 63 -3.75 4.23 -5.82
C VAL A 63 -4.89 3.22 -5.74
N ALA A 64 -6.12 3.66 -5.43
CA ALA A 64 -7.28 2.79 -5.41
C ALA A 64 -7.58 2.16 -6.77
N GLU A 65 -7.49 2.94 -7.85
CA GLU A 65 -7.65 2.43 -9.21
C GLU A 65 -6.53 1.45 -9.59
N ALA A 66 -5.28 1.71 -9.21
CA ALA A 66 -4.17 0.78 -9.44
C ALA A 66 -4.37 -0.57 -8.70
N ILE A 67 -4.93 -0.54 -7.49
CA ILE A 67 -5.26 -1.75 -6.74
C ILE A 67 -6.39 -2.53 -7.42
N LYS A 68 -7.44 -1.85 -7.88
CA LYS A 68 -8.54 -2.48 -8.64
C LYS A 68 -8.07 -3.09 -9.96
N ALA A 69 -7.19 -2.40 -10.67
CA ALA A 69 -6.56 -2.88 -11.91
C ALA A 69 -5.58 -4.04 -11.71
N ARG A 70 -5.25 -4.37 -10.44
CA ARG A 70 -4.22 -5.34 -10.04
C ARG A 70 -2.78 -4.95 -10.41
N ASP A 71 -2.58 -3.71 -10.86
CA ASP A 71 -1.25 -3.12 -11.08
C ASP A 71 -0.52 -2.83 -9.77
N GLY A 72 -1.26 -2.70 -8.65
CA GLY A 72 -0.71 -2.53 -7.30
C GLY A 72 -0.28 -3.82 -6.60
N ARG A 73 -0.12 -4.95 -7.31
CA ARG A 73 0.24 -6.22 -6.66
C ARG A 73 1.64 -6.13 -6.05
N PRO A 74 1.79 -6.30 -4.71
CA PRO A 74 3.09 -6.21 -4.07
C PRO A 74 3.99 -7.37 -4.48
N ASP A 75 5.27 -7.07 -4.72
CA ASP A 75 6.30 -8.09 -4.75
C ASP A 75 6.58 -8.56 -3.31
N THR A 76 6.33 -9.84 -3.08
CA THR A 76 6.45 -10.50 -1.76
C THR A 76 7.57 -11.54 -1.74
N SER A 77 8.42 -11.58 -2.79
CA SER A 77 9.50 -12.56 -2.91
C SER A 77 10.46 -12.49 -1.71
N GLU A 78 10.78 -11.28 -1.25
CA GLU A 78 11.64 -11.04 -0.09
C GLU A 78 11.07 -11.62 1.21
N LEU A 79 9.74 -11.60 1.38
CA LEU A 79 9.06 -12.16 2.56
C LEU A 79 9.14 -13.69 2.58
N ARG A 80 9.25 -14.33 1.41
CA ARG A 80 9.42 -15.78 1.29
C ARG A 80 10.84 -16.20 1.62
N THR A 81 11.83 -15.40 1.24
CA THR A 81 13.25 -15.68 1.48
C THR A 81 13.68 -15.35 2.91
N ASP A 82 13.03 -14.36 3.54
CA ASP A 82 13.32 -13.94 4.91
C ASP A 82 12.02 -13.74 5.72
N PRO A 83 11.33 -14.84 6.08
CA PRO A 83 10.10 -14.76 6.85
C PRO A 83 10.34 -14.26 8.29
N ALA A 84 11.54 -14.47 8.84
CA ALA A 84 11.89 -14.01 10.18
C ALA A 84 11.88 -12.47 10.28
N ASN A 85 12.26 -11.78 9.20
CA ASN A 85 12.24 -10.32 9.12
C ASN A 85 11.01 -9.75 8.40
N ALA A 86 10.00 -10.58 8.07
CA ALA A 86 8.83 -10.15 7.29
C ALA A 86 8.17 -8.86 7.83
N ARG A 87 8.01 -8.76 9.16
CA ARG A 87 7.45 -7.56 9.81
C ARG A 87 8.30 -6.31 9.55
N ALA A 88 9.61 -6.42 9.70
CA ALA A 88 10.53 -5.30 9.50
C ALA A 88 10.56 -4.87 8.02
N ILE A 89 10.57 -5.84 7.10
CA ILE A 89 10.53 -5.61 5.65
C ILE A 89 9.25 -4.84 5.26
N LEU A 90 8.08 -5.30 5.72
CA LEU A 90 6.79 -4.67 5.43
C LEU A 90 6.74 -3.23 5.94
N ILE A 91 7.17 -2.99 7.19
CA ILE A 91 7.23 -1.64 7.77
C ILE A 91 8.18 -0.74 6.96
N ALA A 92 9.36 -1.22 6.58
CA ALA A 92 10.32 -0.46 5.81
C ALA A 92 9.75 -0.06 4.43
N ARG A 93 9.03 -0.98 3.77
CA ARG A 93 8.40 -0.72 2.47
C ARG A 93 7.28 0.33 2.57
N CYS A 94 6.41 0.23 3.58
CA CYS A 94 5.39 1.26 3.83
C CYS A 94 6.00 2.63 4.13
N LYS A 95 7.06 2.69 4.95
CA LYS A 95 7.80 3.93 5.23
C LYS A 95 8.42 4.53 3.96
N ARG A 96 8.98 3.70 3.09
CA ARG A 96 9.54 4.15 1.80
C ARG A 96 8.48 4.78 0.92
N ALA A 97 7.29 4.18 0.81
CA ALA A 97 6.19 4.75 0.05
C ALA A 97 5.77 6.13 0.58
N ALA A 98 5.56 6.25 1.90
CA ALA A 98 5.22 7.53 2.53
C ALA A 98 6.32 8.59 2.32
N ALA A 99 7.59 8.20 2.35
CA ALA A 99 8.71 9.10 2.08
C ALA A 99 8.74 9.57 0.62
N LEU A 100 8.42 8.71 -0.35
CA LEU A 100 8.32 9.10 -1.77
C LEU A 100 7.19 10.11 -2.00
N VAL A 101 6.03 9.89 -1.40
CA VAL A 101 4.91 10.85 -1.44
C VAL A 101 5.32 12.16 -0.78
N GLY A 102 5.96 12.10 0.40
CA GLY A 102 6.41 13.27 1.16
C GLY A 102 7.44 14.14 0.44
N GLN A 103 8.27 13.55 -0.42
CA GLN A 103 9.21 14.30 -1.27
C GLN A 103 8.52 15.19 -2.31
N ARG A 104 7.30 14.83 -2.72
CA ARG A 104 6.49 15.62 -3.66
C ARG A 104 5.51 16.53 -2.93
N SER A 105 4.91 16.03 -1.86
CA SER A 105 3.87 16.72 -1.11
C SER A 105 3.78 16.22 0.32
N PRO A 106 4.30 16.98 1.31
CA PRO A 106 4.21 16.62 2.73
C PRO A 106 2.76 16.51 3.23
N ALA A 107 1.86 17.36 2.73
CA ALA A 107 0.45 17.35 3.12
C ALA A 107 -0.27 16.07 2.66
N GLU A 108 0.03 15.58 1.45
CA GLU A 108 -0.54 14.33 0.94
C GLU A 108 0.06 13.11 1.63
N ALA A 109 1.31 13.18 2.10
CA ALA A 109 1.91 12.09 2.86
C ALA A 109 1.20 11.83 4.20
N GLU A 110 0.69 12.86 4.86
CA GLU A 110 -0.12 12.69 6.08
C GLU A 110 -1.44 12.00 5.81
N GLU A 111 -2.11 12.35 4.71
CA GLU A 111 -3.36 11.71 4.31
C GLU A 111 -3.14 10.27 3.82
N TYR A 112 -2.06 10.04 3.06
CA TYR A 112 -1.69 8.73 2.52
C TYR A 112 -1.33 7.70 3.59
N LYS A 113 -0.91 8.13 4.78
CA LYS A 113 -0.59 7.24 5.91
C LYS A 113 -1.81 6.73 6.68
N ARG A 114 -2.98 7.30 6.46
CA ARG A 114 -4.22 6.96 7.17
C ARG A 114 -4.91 5.76 6.54
#